data_AF-A0A061N7H5-F1
#
_entry.id   AF-A0A061N7H5-F1
#
_cell.length_a   1.000
_cell.length_b   1.000
_cell.length_c   1.000
_cell.angle_alpha   90.00
_cell.angle_beta   90.00
_cell.angle_gamma   90.00
#
_symmetry.space_group_name_H-M   'P 1'
#
loop_
_entity.id
_entity.type
_entity.pdbx_description
1 polymer ?
#
loop_
_entity_poly.entity_id
_entity_poly.type
_entity_poly.pdbx_seq_one_letter_code
_entity_poly.pdbx_strand_id
1 'polypeptide(L)'
;MKINPNTVQRAYKEMEEAQLIHTERNKPSTITSDQAILSNVRRELLRESVHQFLEEIAPLQLSMEELMSLVEEEYSSVRGENEDD
;
A
#
# COMPACT_ATOMS: atom_id res chain seq x y z
N MET A 1 -19.35 -8.74 -11.96
CA MET A 1 -19.16 -7.27 -11.94
C MET A 1 -19.16 -6.75 -13.37
N LYS A 2 -20.09 -5.87 -13.76
CA LYS A 2 -20.02 -5.13 -15.04
C LYS A 2 -19.38 -3.77 -14.76
N ILE A 3 -18.06 -3.68 -14.90
CA ILE A 3 -17.34 -2.41 -14.85
C ILE A 3 -17.50 -1.74 -16.22
N ASN A 4 -17.72 -0.42 -16.23
CA ASN A 4 -17.83 0.33 -17.48
C ASN A 4 -16.48 0.31 -18.22
N PRO A 5 -16.42 -0.07 -19.52
CA PRO A 5 -15.18 -0.10 -20.30
C PRO A 5 -14.40 1.22 -20.27
N ASN A 6 -15.08 2.36 -20.24
CA ASN A 6 -14.44 3.67 -20.14
C ASN A 6 -13.75 3.89 -18.79
N THR A 7 -14.29 3.32 -17.70
CA THR A 7 -13.67 3.37 -16.38
C THR A 7 -12.39 2.56 -16.34
N VAL A 8 -12.38 1.38 -16.97
CA VAL A 8 -11.18 0.55 -17.09
C VAL A 8 -10.12 1.28 -17.90
N GLN A 9 -10.48 1.82 -19.07
CA GLN A 9 -9.53 2.58 -19.91
C GLN A 9 -8.94 3.78 -19.17
N ARG A 10 -9.76 4.54 -18.43
CA ARG A 10 -9.29 5.67 -17.64
C ARG A 10 -8.30 5.24 -16.56
N ALA A 11 -8.58 4.16 -15.83
CA ALA A 11 -7.67 3.62 -14.83
C ALA A 11 -6.32 3.18 -15.44
N TYR A 12 -6.33 2.54 -16.62
CA TYR A 12 -5.09 2.17 -17.32
C TYR A 12 -4.28 3.40 -17.73
N LYS A 13 -4.95 4.44 -18.23
CA LYS A 13 -4.28 5.70 -18.58
C LYS A 13 -3.67 6.38 -17.36
N GLU A 14 -4.40 6.44 -16.25
CA GLU A 14 -3.90 7.00 -14.98
C GLU A 14 -2.69 6.19 -14.45
N MET A 15 -2.73 4.86 -14.54
CA MET A 15 -1.60 4.00 -14.16
C MET A 15 -0.38 4.16 -15.06
N GLU A 16 -0.56 4.41 -16.37
CA GLU A 16 0.54 4.74 -17.28
C GLU A 16 1.13 6.14 -17.00
N GLU A 17 0.28 7.13 -16.74
CA GLU A 17 0.72 8.49 -16.35
C GLU A 17 1.50 8.49 -15.04
N ALA A 18 1.10 7.64 -14.08
CA ALA A 18 1.82 7.38 -12.84
C ALA A 18 3.04 6.46 -13.01
N GLN A 19 3.36 6.03 -14.23
CA GLN A 19 4.48 5.14 -14.58
C GLN A 19 4.44 3.77 -13.87
N LEU A 20 3.27 3.35 -13.38
CA LEU A 20 3.08 2.06 -12.70
C LEU A 20 3.02 0.90 -13.69
N ILE A 21 2.52 1.17 -14.89
CA ILE A 21 2.47 0.22 -16.00
C ILE A 21 3.01 0.85 -17.28
N HIS A 22 3.43 0.00 -18.22
CA HIS A 22 3.76 0.39 -19.58
C HIS A 22 3.11 -0.55 -20.59
N THR A 23 2.62 -0.02 -21.70
CA THR A 23 2.05 -0.81 -22.79
C THR A 23 2.87 -0.69 -24.06
N GLU A 24 3.49 -1.80 -24.47
CA GLU A 24 4.10 -1.89 -25.80
C GLU A 24 3.03 -2.10 -26.88
N ARG A 25 3.26 -1.58 -28.08
CA ARG A 25 2.31 -1.71 -29.20
C ARG A 25 1.99 -3.19 -29.47
N ASN A 26 0.69 -3.49 -29.50
CA ASN A 26 0.13 -4.85 -29.69
C ASN A 26 0.51 -5.86 -28.58
N LYS A 27 0.89 -5.41 -27.38
CA LYS A 27 1.08 -6.26 -26.21
C LYS A 27 0.17 -5.81 -25.05
N PRO A 28 -0.16 -6.71 -24.12
CA PRO A 28 -0.78 -6.31 -22.85
C PRO A 28 0.14 -5.38 -22.05
N SER A 29 -0.44 -4.51 -21.22
CA SER A 29 0.31 -3.67 -20.28
C SER A 29 1.05 -4.52 -19.25
N THR A 30 2.25 -4.11 -18.88
CA THR A 30 3.09 -4.76 -17.87
C THR A 30 3.41 -3.79 -16.74
N ILE A 31 3.57 -4.31 -15.51
CA ILE A 31 3.98 -3.52 -14.34
C ILE A 31 5.41 -3.03 -14.52
N THR A 32 5.72 -1.84 -14.01
CA THR A 32 7.07 -1.30 -13.98
C THR A 32 8.01 -2.13 -13.10
N SER A 33 9.25 -2.31 -13.56
CA SER A 33 10.34 -2.91 -12.75
C SER A 33 11.23 -1.84 -12.09
N ASP A 34 10.85 -0.56 -12.22
CA ASP A 34 11.59 0.55 -11.60
C ASP A 34 11.42 0.52 -10.08
N GLN A 35 12.51 0.17 -9.40
CA GLN A 35 12.55 0.06 -7.94
C GLN A 35 12.27 1.39 -7.23
N ALA A 36 12.60 2.53 -7.85
CA ALA A 36 12.33 3.84 -7.25
C ALA A 36 10.82 4.11 -7.23
N ILE A 37 10.12 3.82 -8.34
CA ILE A 37 8.66 3.97 -8.43
C ILE A 37 7.97 3.02 -7.43
N LEU A 38 8.34 1.75 -7.43
CA LEU A 38 7.76 0.76 -6.51
C LEU A 38 7.99 1.12 -5.04
N SER A 39 9.19 1.59 -4.69
CA SER A 39 9.50 2.06 -3.34
C SER A 39 8.67 3.27 -2.93
N ASN A 40 8.43 4.21 -3.85
CA ASN A 40 7.62 5.39 -3.60
C ASN A 40 6.15 5.01 -3.34
N VAL A 41 5.56 4.16 -4.17
CA VAL A 41 4.18 3.68 -4.00
C VAL A 41 4.03 2.94 -2.67
N ARG A 42 4.97 2.04 -2.36
CA ARG A 42 4.97 1.33 -1.08
C ARG A 42 5.01 2.29 0.10
N ARG A 43 5.86 3.33 0.03
CA ARG A 43 6.00 4.32 1.09
C ARG A 43 4.72 5.16 1.25
N GLU A 44 4.07 5.51 0.15
CA GLU A 44 2.80 6.23 0.17
C GLU A 44 1.69 5.41 0.84
N LEU A 45 1.53 4.14 0.43
CA LEU A 45 0.56 3.23 1.03
C LEU A 45 0.81 3.00 2.53
N LEU A 46 2.08 2.82 2.92
CA LEU A 46 2.46 2.69 4.33
C LEU A 46 2.14 3.96 5.12
N ARG A 47 2.42 5.13 4.55
CA ARG A 47 2.15 6.41 5.19
C ARG A 47 0.66 6.62 5.39
N GLU A 48 -0.15 6.32 4.38
CA GLU A 48 -1.62 6.40 4.48
C GLU A 48 -2.15 5.45 5.55
N SER A 49 -1.69 4.20 5.55
CA SER A 49 -2.10 3.19 6.53
C SER A 49 -1.74 3.59 7.96
N VAL A 50 -0.51 4.07 8.18
CA VAL A 50 -0.07 4.58 9.49
C VAL A 50 -0.85 5.82 9.89
N HIS A 51 -1.12 6.73 8.96
CA HIS A 51 -1.91 7.92 9.24
C HIS A 51 -3.32 7.58 9.69
N GLN A 52 -4.01 6.70 8.96
CA GLN A 52 -5.35 6.24 9.31
C GLN A 52 -5.38 5.55 10.68
N PHE A 53 -4.41 4.67 10.95
CA PHE A 53 -4.25 4.04 12.25
C PHE A 53 -4.10 5.08 13.38
N LEU A 54 -3.25 6.08 13.18
CA LEU A 54 -3.05 7.15 14.17
C LEU A 54 -4.31 7.99 14.40
N GLU A 55 -5.12 8.24 13.36
CA GLU A 55 -6.41 8.92 13.50
C GLU A 55 -7.41 8.09 14.32
N GLU A 56 -7.45 6.78 14.10
CA GLU A 56 -8.36 5.86 14.81
C GLU A 56 -8.04 5.79 16.31
N ILE A 57 -6.76 5.85 16.70
CA ILE A 57 -6.35 5.74 18.11
C ILE A 57 -6.18 7.10 18.80
N ALA A 58 -6.12 8.22 18.07
CA ALA A 58 -5.94 9.55 18.64
C ALA A 58 -6.91 9.88 19.80
N PRO A 59 -8.20 9.49 19.76
CA PRO A 59 -9.14 9.74 20.87
C PRO A 59 -8.78 9.01 22.18
N LEU A 60 -7.97 7.96 22.12
CA LEU A 60 -7.55 7.17 23.28
C LEU A 60 -6.47 7.86 24.12
N GLN A 61 -5.90 8.97 23.62
CA GLN A 61 -4.92 9.80 24.33
C GLN A 61 -3.70 9.02 24.84
N LEU A 62 -3.28 7.99 24.08
CA LEU A 62 -2.07 7.23 24.38
C LEU A 62 -0.82 8.10 24.26
N SER A 63 0.14 7.89 25.15
CA SER A 63 1.48 8.42 24.96
C SER A 63 2.20 7.70 23.81
N MET A 64 3.20 8.36 23.23
CA MET A 64 4.05 7.73 22.21
C MET A 64 4.72 6.46 22.73
N GLU A 65 5.12 6.44 24.01
CA GLU A 65 5.77 5.28 24.63
C GLU A 65 4.82 4.08 24.73
N GLU A 66 3.59 4.29 25.23
CA GLU A 66 2.56 3.24 25.30
C GLU A 66 2.21 2.71 23.92
N LEU A 67 2.07 3.60 22.93
CA LEU A 67 1.78 3.22 21.55
C LEU A 67 2.89 2.34 20.97
N MET A 68 4.15 2.75 21.11
CA MET A 68 5.29 1.99 20.58
C MET A 68 5.42 0.62 21.26
N SER A 69 5.18 0.54 22.57
CA SER A 69 5.18 -0.72 23.31
C SER A 69 4.11 -1.68 22.80
N LEU A 70 2.88 -1.19 22.59
CA LEU A 70 1.77 -2.01 22.06
C LEU A 70 2.05 -2.48 20.63
N VAL A 71 2.56 -1.59 19.77
CA VAL A 71 2.91 -1.94 18.39
C VAL A 71 4.01 -3.01 18.35
N GLU A 72 5.01 -2.93 19.23
CA GLU A 72 6.09 -3.93 19.30
C GLU A 72 5.58 -5.29 19.78
N GLU A 73 4.71 -5.30 20.81
CA GLU A 73 4.05 -6.51 21.31
C GLU A 73 3.23 -7.19 20.21
N GLU A 74 2.34 -6.46 19.55
CA GLU A 74 1.49 -6.97 18.46
C GLU A 74 2.30 -7.36 17.22
N TYR A 75 3.37 -6.64 16.89
CA TYR A 75 4.21 -7.01 15.75
C TYR A 75 4.94 -8.34 16.01
N SER A 76 5.36 -8.59 17.25
CA SER A 76 6.01 -9.84 17.64
C SER A 76 5.06 -11.03 17.63
N SER A 77 3.80 -10.84 18.03
CA SER A 77 2.78 -11.90 18.00
C SER A 77 2.42 -12.28 16.56
N VAL A 78 2.23 -11.30 15.67
CA VAL A 78 1.92 -11.54 14.25
C VAL A 78 3.08 -12.22 13.52
N ARG A 79 4.33 -11.93 13.86
CA ARG A 79 5.48 -12.63 13.26
C ARG A 79 5.72 -14.03 13.84
N GLY A 80 5.47 -14.22 15.14
CA GLY A 80 5.65 -15.49 15.82
C GLY A 80 4.73 -16.61 15.31
N GLU A 81 3.60 -16.28 14.67
CA GLU A 81 2.68 -17.26 14.07
C GLU A 81 3.11 -17.77 12.68
N ASN A 82 4.17 -17.21 12.08
CA ASN A 82 4.58 -17.51 10.69
C ASN A 82 5.91 -18.29 10.56
N GLU A 83 6.51 -18.77 11.66
CA GLU A 83 7.80 -19.51 11.64
C GLU A 83 7.67 -21.02 11.96
N ASP A 84 6.46 -21.56 12.12
CA ASP A 84 6.19 -22.99 12.36
C ASP A 84 5.61 -23.75 11.14
N ASP A 85 6.08 -23.46 9.91
CA ASP A 85 5.89 -24.33 8.72
C ASP A 85 7.10 -24.32 7.77
#